data_AF-A0A6L8LMC1-F1
#
_entry.id   AF-A0A6L8LMC1-F1
#
_cell.length_a   1.000
_cell.length_b   1.000
_cell.length_c   1.000
_cell.angle_alpha   90.00
_cell.angle_beta   90.00
_cell.angle_gamma   90.00
#
_symmetry.space_group_name_H-M   'P 1'
#
loop_
_entity.id
_entity.type
_entity.pdbx_description
1 polymer ?
#
loop_
_entity_poly.entity_id
_entity_poly.type
_entity_poly.pdbx_seq_one_letter_code
_entity_poly.pdbx_strand_id
1 'polypeptide(L)'
;MIDVAKAAGVTRQTVYDHFSNRSEMLTAAIQHFGDQLDIDTRLAPSRAAPDGRSRLTAYTQAMLDFFPAIYPLKQSLMRMGPGDEEAKSAWEDRIHAMKEGCAAAVHALKSDGDLLDHLTEARATDLYFTLLSMDGWAHCVLENGWPEADYLAEMQRVTRLALVKP
;
A
#
# COMPACT_ATOMS: atom_id res chain seq x y z
N MET A 1 15.77 -12.41 -12.54
CA MET A 1 16.52 -13.67 -12.28
C MET A 1 17.97 -13.39 -11.91
N ILE A 2 18.80 -12.79 -12.77
CA ILE A 2 20.22 -12.51 -12.43
C ILE A 2 20.35 -11.56 -11.24
N ASP A 3 19.61 -10.44 -11.22
CA ASP A 3 19.68 -9.49 -10.11
C ASP A 3 19.22 -10.09 -8.78
N VAL A 4 18.20 -10.95 -8.84
CA VAL A 4 17.68 -11.69 -7.67
C VAL A 4 18.73 -12.69 -7.16
N ALA A 5 19.34 -13.47 -8.06
CA ALA A 5 20.40 -14.40 -7.71
C ALA A 5 21.57 -13.67 -7.02
N LYS A 6 21.98 -12.53 -7.59
CA LYS A 6 23.04 -11.68 -7.03
C LYS A 6 22.68 -11.14 -5.65
N ALA A 7 21.45 -10.64 -5.47
CA ALA A 7 20.98 -10.13 -4.18
C ALA A 7 20.88 -11.23 -3.12
N ALA A 8 20.48 -12.44 -3.51
CA ALA A 8 20.36 -13.59 -2.62
C ALA A 8 21.68 -14.34 -2.38
N GLY A 9 22.78 -13.94 -3.04
CA GLY A 9 24.08 -14.63 -2.91
C GLY A 9 24.09 -16.04 -3.50
N VAL A 10 23.18 -16.34 -4.44
CA VAL A 10 23.06 -17.66 -5.09
C VAL A 10 23.33 -17.56 -6.60
N THR A 11 23.44 -18.71 -7.25
CA THR A 11 23.61 -18.74 -8.71
C THR A 11 22.27 -18.52 -9.42
N ARG A 12 22.31 -18.05 -10.68
CA ARG A 12 21.11 -17.96 -11.53
C ARG A 12 20.40 -19.32 -11.65
N GLN A 13 21.15 -20.42 -11.72
CA GLN A 13 20.61 -21.77 -11.82
C GLN A 13 19.82 -22.13 -10.57
N THR A 14 20.37 -21.85 -9.38
CA THR A 14 19.69 -22.06 -8.10
C THR A 14 18.32 -21.37 -8.04
N VAL A 15 18.20 -20.16 -8.60
CA VAL A 15 16.88 -19.49 -8.66
C VAL A 15 15.91 -20.21 -9.59
N TYR A 16 16.37 -20.76 -10.72
CA TYR A 16 15.52 -21.56 -11.61
C TYR A 16 15.14 -22.93 -11.04
N ASP A 17 15.96 -23.49 -10.15
CA ASP A 17 15.62 -24.73 -9.45
C ASP A 17 14.42 -24.53 -8.50
N HIS A 18 14.18 -23.29 -8.06
CA HIS A 18 13.04 -22.91 -7.22
C HIS A 18 11.86 -22.31 -7.98
N PHE A 19 12.11 -21.67 -9.12
CA PHE A 19 11.08 -20.99 -9.90
C PHE A 19 11.28 -21.27 -11.39
N SER A 20 10.28 -21.88 -12.02
CA SER A 20 10.30 -22.28 -13.42
C SER A 20 10.50 -21.08 -14.35
N ASN A 21 10.01 -19.90 -13.95
CA ASN A 21 10.15 -18.67 -14.71
C ASN A 21 10.06 -17.42 -13.80
N ARG A 22 10.25 -16.24 -14.42
CA ARG A 22 10.20 -14.95 -13.71
C ARG A 22 8.81 -14.63 -13.14
N SER A 23 7.74 -15.07 -13.80
CA SER A 23 6.36 -14.83 -13.38
C SER A 23 6.07 -15.61 -12.09
N GLU A 24 6.38 -16.91 -12.05
CA GLU A 24 6.23 -17.74 -10.84
C GLU A 24 7.01 -17.17 -9.65
N MET A 25 8.25 -16.72 -9.87
CA MET A 25 9.05 -16.05 -8.84
C MET A 25 8.38 -14.76 -8.32
N LEU A 26 7.76 -13.98 -9.21
CA LEU A 26 7.06 -12.75 -8.82
C LEU A 26 5.76 -13.06 -8.07
N THR A 27 4.99 -14.07 -8.49
CA THR A 27 3.80 -14.55 -7.78
C THR A 27 4.18 -15.00 -6.36
N ALA A 28 5.20 -15.85 -6.23
CA ALA A 28 5.72 -16.28 -4.94
C ALA A 28 6.23 -15.10 -4.11
N ALA A 29 6.90 -14.13 -4.73
CA ALA A 29 7.32 -12.92 -4.05
C ALA A 29 6.12 -12.10 -3.55
N ILE A 30 5.04 -11.94 -4.32
CA ILE A 30 3.84 -11.19 -3.88
C ILE A 30 3.16 -11.89 -2.70
N GLN A 31 2.97 -13.21 -2.81
CA GLN A 31 2.39 -14.01 -1.73
C GLN A 31 3.25 -13.92 -0.46
N HIS A 32 4.56 -14.09 -0.60
CA HIS A 32 5.51 -13.96 0.50
C HIS A 32 5.61 -12.53 1.04
N PHE A 33 5.50 -11.51 0.20
CA PHE A 33 5.46 -10.10 0.61
C PHE A 33 4.21 -9.82 1.45
N GLY A 34 3.09 -10.50 1.21
CA GLY A 34 1.90 -10.46 2.06
C GLY A 34 2.16 -11.00 3.46
N ASP A 35 2.81 -12.16 3.54
CA ASP A 35 3.07 -12.89 4.80
C ASP A 35 4.23 -12.30 5.62
N GLN A 36 5.25 -11.71 4.99
CA GLN A 36 6.49 -11.30 5.67
C GLN A 36 6.62 -9.82 6.04
N LEU A 37 5.83 -8.93 5.42
CA LEU A 37 6.00 -7.49 5.67
C LEU A 37 5.37 -7.00 6.97
N ASP A 38 5.03 -7.91 7.87
CA ASP A 38 4.53 -7.60 9.21
C ASP A 38 3.42 -6.54 9.13
N ILE A 39 2.55 -6.68 8.12
CA ILE A 39 1.51 -5.72 7.79
C ILE A 39 0.58 -5.55 9.00
N ASP A 40 0.38 -6.63 9.76
CA ASP A 40 -0.36 -6.61 11.01
C ASP A 40 0.31 -5.74 12.07
N THR A 41 1.62 -5.81 12.25
CA THR A 41 2.33 -4.90 13.18
C THR A 41 2.32 -3.46 12.69
N ARG A 42 2.50 -3.23 11.38
CA ARG A 42 2.38 -1.88 10.80
C ARG A 42 0.98 -1.29 10.98
N LEU A 43 -0.05 -2.13 10.88
CA LEU A 43 -1.44 -1.73 11.06
C LEU A 43 -1.90 -1.75 12.52
N ALA A 44 -1.14 -2.35 13.44
CA ALA A 44 -1.54 -2.46 14.85
C ALA A 44 -1.82 -1.09 15.50
N PRO A 45 -1.01 -0.03 15.30
CA PRO A 45 -1.34 1.30 15.80
C PRO A 45 -2.66 1.86 15.25
N SER A 46 -2.97 1.61 13.97
CA SER A 46 -4.24 2.03 13.36
C SER A 46 -5.42 1.24 13.94
N ARG A 47 -5.28 -0.08 14.09
CA ARG A 47 -6.32 -0.96 14.64
C ARG A 47 -6.60 -0.69 16.12
N ALA A 48 -5.58 -0.28 16.88
CA ALA A 48 -5.67 0.03 18.30
C ALA A 48 -5.93 1.51 18.61
N ALA A 49 -6.07 2.36 17.58
CA ALA A 49 -6.28 3.78 17.76
C ALA A 49 -7.58 4.07 18.56
N PRO A 50 -7.56 5.04 19.49
CA PRO A 50 -8.69 5.28 20.39
C PRO A 50 -9.88 5.98 19.71
N ASP A 51 -9.67 6.58 18.55
CA ASP A 51 -10.66 7.34 17.79
C ASP A 51 -10.34 7.31 16.28
N GLY A 52 -11.30 7.73 15.46
CA GLY A 52 -11.26 7.74 14.01
C GLY A 52 -10.20 8.69 13.43
N ARG A 53 -9.92 9.82 14.08
CA ARG A 53 -8.88 10.77 13.63
C ARG A 53 -7.48 10.19 13.85
N SER A 54 -7.26 9.60 15.01
CA SER A 54 -6.05 8.85 15.36
C SER A 54 -5.88 7.65 14.42
N ARG A 55 -6.96 6.91 14.14
CA ARG A 55 -6.96 5.77 13.22
C ARG A 55 -6.60 6.18 11.78
N LEU A 56 -7.18 7.27 11.28
CA LEU A 56 -6.87 7.83 9.96
C LEU A 56 -5.38 8.17 9.85
N THR A 57 -4.86 8.89 10.84
CA THR A 57 -3.46 9.32 10.91
C THR A 57 -2.51 8.12 10.91
N ALA A 58 -2.77 7.13 11.78
CA ALA A 58 -1.96 5.92 11.88
C ALA A 58 -2.05 5.03 10.63
N TYR A 59 -3.22 4.94 9.98
CA TYR A 59 -3.34 4.20 8.72
C TYR A 59 -2.58 4.89 7.58
N THR A 60 -2.69 6.22 7.47
CA THR A 60 -1.96 7.01 6.46
C THR A 60 -0.46 6.79 6.60
N GLN A 61 0.06 6.86 7.83
CA GLN A 61 1.45 6.56 8.17
C GLN A 61 1.85 5.15 7.70
N ALA A 62 1.10 4.14 8.14
CA ALA A 62 1.41 2.74 7.84
C ALA A 62 1.45 2.44 6.34
N MET A 63 0.58 3.08 5.55
CA MET A 63 0.60 2.92 4.09
C MET A 63 1.78 3.64 3.44
N LEU A 64 2.06 4.89 3.82
CA LEU A 64 3.16 5.65 3.21
C LEU A 64 4.54 5.09 3.57
N ASP A 65 4.74 4.60 4.80
CA ASP A 65 5.95 3.89 5.20
C ASP A 65 6.12 2.56 4.46
N PHE A 66 5.02 2.01 3.94
CA PHE A 66 5.00 0.76 3.20
C PHE A 66 5.31 0.96 1.70
N PHE A 67 5.03 2.13 1.14
CA PHE A 67 5.18 2.41 -0.29
C PHE A 67 6.60 2.18 -0.83
N PRO A 68 7.69 2.60 -0.15
CA PRO A 68 9.06 2.31 -0.61
C PRO A 68 9.34 0.82 -0.82
N ALA A 69 8.78 -0.04 0.02
CA ALA A 69 9.00 -1.48 -0.05
C ALA A 69 8.20 -2.16 -1.17
N ILE A 70 6.95 -1.73 -1.40
CA ILE A 70 6.03 -2.39 -2.34
C ILE A 70 6.09 -1.81 -3.76
N TYR A 71 6.50 -0.56 -3.93
CA TYR A 71 6.48 0.11 -5.23
C TYR A 71 7.37 -0.58 -6.29
N PRO A 72 8.60 -1.07 -6.00
CA PRO A 72 9.38 -1.82 -6.98
C PRO A 72 8.69 -3.11 -7.46
N LEU A 73 7.89 -3.74 -6.59
CA LEU A 73 7.10 -4.92 -6.92
C LEU A 73 5.97 -4.56 -7.88
N LYS A 74 5.23 -3.48 -7.60
CA LYS A 74 4.25 -2.89 -8.53
C LYS A 74 4.88 -2.65 -9.90
N GLN A 75 6.03 -1.98 -9.97
CA GLN A 75 6.69 -1.70 -11.25
C GLN A 75 7.11 -2.97 -11.99
N SER A 76 7.53 -4.00 -11.26
CA SER A 76 7.89 -5.30 -11.85
C SER A 76 6.68 -5.99 -12.47
N LEU A 77 5.55 -5.96 -11.77
CA LEU A 77 4.25 -6.47 -12.21
C LEU A 77 3.73 -5.75 -13.46
N MET A 78 3.75 -4.41 -13.47
CA MET A 78 3.26 -3.61 -14.60
C MET A 78 4.06 -3.80 -15.90
N ARG A 79 5.31 -4.28 -15.80
CA ARG A 79 6.15 -4.62 -16.96
C ARG A 79 5.88 -6.03 -17.50
N MET A 80 5.01 -6.81 -16.87
CA MET A 80 4.64 -8.14 -17.35
C MET A 80 3.54 -8.03 -18.40
N GLY A 81 3.60 -8.92 -19.39
CA GLY A 81 2.63 -8.97 -20.47
C GLY A 81 1.27 -9.51 -20.03
N PRO A 82 0.32 -9.68 -20.97
CA PRO A 82 -1.03 -10.13 -20.68
C PRO A 82 -1.13 -11.49 -19.96
N GLY A 83 -0.17 -12.40 -20.17
CA GLY A 83 -0.26 -13.82 -19.80
C GLY A 83 0.12 -14.19 -18.38
N ASP A 84 0.06 -13.27 -17.41
CA ASP A 84 0.33 -13.55 -16.00
C ASP A 84 -0.86 -13.16 -15.13
N GLU A 85 -1.91 -13.99 -15.18
CA GLU A 85 -3.18 -13.75 -14.49
C GLU A 85 -3.05 -13.96 -12.97
N GLU A 86 -2.23 -14.91 -12.52
CA GLU A 86 -2.03 -15.20 -11.10
C GLU A 86 -1.36 -14.04 -10.35
N ALA A 87 -0.29 -13.48 -10.93
CA ALA A 87 0.38 -12.33 -10.31
C ALA A 87 -0.49 -11.07 -10.32
N LYS A 88 -1.33 -10.90 -11.35
CA LYS A 88 -2.33 -9.82 -11.39
C LYS A 88 -3.37 -9.99 -10.31
N SER A 89 -3.92 -11.20 -10.15
CA SER A 89 -4.89 -11.52 -9.09
C SER A 89 -4.31 -11.23 -7.71
N ALA A 90 -3.08 -11.68 -7.45
CA ALA A 90 -2.42 -11.44 -6.16
C ALA A 90 -2.18 -9.94 -5.89
N TRP A 91 -1.90 -9.16 -6.94
CA TRP A 91 -1.81 -7.71 -6.83
C TRP A 91 -3.17 -7.06 -6.56
N GLU A 92 -4.22 -7.48 -7.27
CA GLU A 92 -5.58 -6.99 -7.09
C GLU A 92 -6.10 -7.25 -5.67
N ASP A 93 -5.84 -8.44 -5.11
CA ASP A 93 -6.17 -8.78 -3.72
C ASP A 93 -5.48 -7.82 -2.74
N ARG A 94 -4.21 -7.47 -3.00
CA ARG A 94 -3.47 -6.51 -2.16
C ARG A 94 -4.05 -5.11 -2.23
N ILE A 95 -4.47 -4.69 -3.41
CA ILE A 95 -5.13 -3.40 -3.64
C ILE A 95 -6.51 -3.38 -2.96
N HIS A 96 -7.25 -4.49 -3.01
CA HIS A 96 -8.52 -4.65 -2.31
C HIS A 96 -8.34 -4.51 -0.79
N ALA A 97 -7.38 -5.23 -0.20
CA ALA A 97 -7.06 -5.13 1.23
C ALA A 97 -6.67 -3.70 1.66
N MET A 98 -5.94 -2.96 0.80
CA MET A 98 -5.63 -1.55 1.05
C MET A 98 -6.90 -0.68 1.10
N LYS A 99 -7.88 -0.97 0.23
CA LYS A 99 -9.17 -0.28 0.22
C LYS A 99 -10.02 -0.63 1.44
N GLU A 100 -10.01 -1.89 1.89
CA GLU A 100 -10.69 -2.31 3.12
C GLU A 100 -10.13 -1.58 4.35
N GLY A 101 -8.81 -1.41 4.44
CA GLY A 101 -8.21 -0.63 5.52
C GLY A 101 -8.59 0.86 5.48
N CYS A 102 -8.74 1.44 4.27
CA CYS A 102 -9.31 2.78 4.10
C CYS A 102 -10.75 2.84 4.61
N ALA A 103 -11.57 1.86 4.25
CA ALA A 103 -12.96 1.76 4.67
C ALA A 103 -13.07 1.68 6.20
N ALA A 104 -12.20 0.90 6.85
CA ALA A 104 -12.21 0.76 8.30
C ALA A 104 -11.82 2.05 9.04
N ALA A 105 -10.90 2.85 8.49
CA ALA A 105 -10.57 4.17 9.04
C ALA A 105 -11.72 5.18 8.86
N VAL A 106 -12.36 5.18 7.68
CA VAL A 106 -13.53 6.02 7.40
C VAL A 106 -14.72 5.65 8.28
N HIS A 107 -14.96 4.36 8.49
CA HIS A 107 -16.01 3.87 9.36
C HIS A 107 -15.82 4.35 10.81
N ALA A 108 -14.58 4.34 11.32
CA ALA A 108 -14.27 4.87 12.65
C ALA A 108 -14.57 6.37 12.73
N LEU A 109 -14.14 7.17 11.73
CA LEU A 109 -14.50 8.60 11.65
C LEU A 109 -16.01 8.83 11.64
N LYS A 110 -16.77 7.99 10.92
CA LYS A 110 -18.22 8.12 10.87
C LYS A 110 -18.86 7.79 12.21
N SER A 111 -18.39 6.73 12.86
CA SER A 111 -18.88 6.26 14.17
C SER A 111 -18.67 7.31 15.26
N ASP A 112 -17.56 8.04 15.19
CA ASP A 112 -17.24 9.13 16.12
C ASP A 112 -17.95 10.45 15.77
N GLY A 113 -18.68 10.50 14.65
CA GLY A 113 -19.38 11.70 14.18
C GLY A 113 -18.48 12.73 13.49
N ASP A 114 -17.22 12.38 13.23
CA ASP A 114 -16.16 13.23 12.71
C ASP A 114 -16.07 13.29 11.19
N LEU A 115 -16.68 12.33 10.47
CA LEU A 115 -16.73 12.35 9.00
C LEU A 115 -17.53 13.57 8.50
N LEU A 116 -17.01 14.30 7.51
CA LEU A 116 -17.70 15.43 6.86
C LEU A 116 -19.12 15.07 6.42
N ASP A 117 -20.10 15.93 6.72
CA ASP A 117 -21.53 15.60 6.59
C ASP A 117 -21.99 15.34 5.15
N HIS A 118 -21.28 15.88 4.16
CA HIS A 118 -21.60 15.68 2.74
C HIS A 118 -21.05 14.37 2.16
N LEU A 119 -20.21 13.65 2.92
CA LEU A 119 -19.63 12.39 2.49
C LEU A 119 -20.41 11.19 3.04
N THR A 120 -20.68 10.24 2.14
CA THR A 120 -21.05 8.89 2.54
C THR A 120 -19.78 8.09 2.84
N GLU A 121 -19.87 7.03 3.66
CA GLU A 121 -18.73 6.15 3.94
C GLU A 121 -18.10 5.58 2.67
N ALA A 122 -18.93 5.19 1.68
CA ALA A 122 -18.44 4.71 0.39
C ALA A 122 -17.62 5.76 -0.37
N ARG A 123 -18.14 6.99 -0.51
CA ARG A 123 -17.43 8.08 -1.21
C ARG A 123 -16.17 8.50 -0.47
N ALA A 124 -16.20 8.56 0.86
CA ALA A 124 -15.04 8.86 1.67
C ALA A 124 -13.97 7.77 1.55
N THR A 125 -14.36 6.50 1.46
CA THR A 125 -13.43 5.37 1.23
C THR A 125 -12.75 5.50 -0.13
N ASP A 126 -13.52 5.74 -1.19
CA ASP A 126 -12.97 5.90 -2.55
C ASP A 126 -12.01 7.10 -2.63
N LEU A 127 -12.39 8.23 -1.99
CA LEU A 127 -11.56 9.42 -1.93
C LEU A 127 -10.27 9.16 -1.14
N TYR A 128 -10.37 8.55 0.03
CA TYR A 128 -9.20 8.26 0.85
C TYR A 128 -8.23 7.30 0.15
N PHE A 129 -8.76 6.23 -0.44
CA PHE A 129 -7.99 5.26 -1.22
C PHE A 129 -7.27 5.94 -2.40
N THR A 130 -7.93 6.88 -3.08
CA THR A 130 -7.35 7.65 -4.19
C THR A 130 -6.23 8.59 -3.72
N LEU A 131 -6.40 9.22 -2.56
CA LEU A 131 -5.37 10.08 -1.96
C LEU A 131 -4.11 9.27 -1.57
N LEU A 132 -4.26 8.00 -1.22
CA LEU A 132 -3.15 7.07 -0.99
C LEU A 132 -2.62 6.45 -2.29
N SER A 133 -2.37 7.28 -3.31
CA SER A 133 -1.85 6.83 -4.61
C SER A 133 -0.35 6.52 -4.55
N MET A 134 0.03 5.27 -4.83
CA MET A 134 1.44 4.89 -4.95
C MET A 134 2.15 5.63 -6.10
N ASP A 135 1.45 5.91 -7.21
CA ASP A 135 2.04 6.66 -8.32
C ASP A 135 2.21 8.14 -7.96
N GLY A 136 1.27 8.71 -7.20
CA GLY A 136 1.39 10.06 -6.65
C GLY A 136 2.57 10.19 -5.70
N TRP A 137 2.75 9.21 -4.81
CA TRP A 137 3.93 9.13 -3.94
C TRP A 137 5.23 9.03 -4.75
N ALA A 138 5.31 8.13 -5.73
CA ALA A 138 6.50 7.96 -6.54
C ALA A 138 6.84 9.23 -7.32
N HIS A 139 5.83 9.92 -7.87
CA HIS A 139 6.01 11.19 -8.54
C HIS A 139 6.60 12.26 -7.58
N CYS A 140 6.02 12.45 -6.40
CA CYS A 140 6.49 13.47 -5.46
C CYS A 140 7.87 13.13 -4.87
N VAL A 141 8.05 11.91 -4.37
CA VAL A 141 9.24 11.50 -3.61
C VAL A 141 10.38 11.06 -4.51
N LEU A 142 10.14 10.14 -5.46
CA LEU A 142 11.21 9.57 -6.27
C LEU A 142 11.60 10.47 -7.46
N GLU A 143 10.61 11.07 -8.13
CA GLU A 143 10.86 11.88 -9.33
C GLU A 143 11.15 13.36 -9.01
N ASN A 144 10.49 13.91 -7.98
CA ASN A 144 10.61 15.33 -7.62
C ASN A 144 11.35 15.58 -6.29
N GLY A 145 11.88 14.53 -5.66
CA GLY A 145 12.82 14.65 -4.54
C GLY A 145 12.23 15.18 -3.24
N TRP A 146 10.92 15.05 -3.02
CA TRP A 146 10.33 15.39 -1.73
C TRP A 146 10.87 14.47 -0.63
N PRO A 147 11.25 15.01 0.55
CA PRO A 147 11.50 14.17 1.71
C PRO A 147 10.25 13.34 2.06
N GLU A 148 10.42 12.06 2.35
CA GLU A 148 9.29 11.17 2.69
C GLU A 148 8.46 11.70 3.86
N ALA A 149 9.13 12.29 4.87
CA ALA A 149 8.48 12.90 6.02
C ALA A 149 7.59 14.10 5.64
N ASP A 150 8.00 14.90 4.65
CA ASP A 150 7.23 16.06 4.19
C ASP A 150 6.00 15.61 3.39
N TYR A 151 6.16 14.60 2.52
CA TYR A 151 5.04 14.02 1.79
C TYR A 151 4.01 13.39 2.73
N LEU A 152 4.47 12.67 3.75
CA LEU A 152 3.64 12.10 4.80
C LEU A 152 2.86 13.16 5.58
N ALA A 153 3.54 14.21 6.05
CA ALA A 153 2.90 15.31 6.77
C ALA A 153 1.83 15.98 5.91
N GLU A 154 2.12 16.18 4.62
CA GLU A 154 1.17 16.76 3.67
C GLU A 154 -0.01 15.84 3.40
N MET A 155 0.21 14.52 3.27
CA MET A 155 -0.88 13.56 3.10
C MET A 155 -1.76 13.45 4.33
N GLN A 156 -1.20 13.46 5.55
CA GLN A 156 -2.00 13.54 6.77
C GLN A 156 -2.80 14.85 6.85
N ARG A 157 -2.28 15.97 6.34
CA ARG A 157 -3.00 17.24 6.27
C ARG A 157 -4.15 17.18 5.27
N VAL A 158 -3.90 16.70 4.05
CA VAL A 158 -4.88 16.63 2.97
C VAL A 158 -5.98 15.63 3.29
N THR A 159 -5.67 14.44 3.81
CA THR A 159 -6.70 13.44 4.16
C THR A 159 -7.60 13.93 5.28
N ARG A 160 -7.04 14.64 6.28
CA ARG A 160 -7.83 15.30 7.33
C ARG A 160 -8.76 16.36 6.74
N LEU A 161 -8.26 17.25 5.87
CA LEU A 161 -9.10 18.27 5.24
C LEU A 161 -10.19 17.68 4.34
N ALA A 162 -9.90 16.57 3.66
CA ALA A 162 -10.80 15.93 2.72
C ALA A 162 -11.90 15.10 3.39
N LEU A 163 -11.69 14.64 4.63
CA LEU A 163 -12.56 13.64 5.28
C LEU A 163 -13.12 14.09 6.62
N VAL A 164 -12.42 14.95 7.36
CA VAL A 164 -12.69 15.20 8.78
C VAL A 164 -13.31 16.58 8.97
N LYS A 165 -14.30 16.66 9.85
CA LYS A 165 -14.87 17.94 10.29
C LYS A 165 -13.82 18.84 10.95
N PRO A 166 -13.92 20.17 10.77
CA PRO A 166 -13.06 21.15 11.43
C PRO A 166 -12.96 20.95 12.94
#